data_AF-A0A819DL75-F1
#
_entry.id   AF-A0A819DL75-F1
#
_cell.length_a   1.000
_cell.length_b   1.000
_cell.length_c   1.000
_cell.angle_alpha   90.00
_cell.angle_beta   90.00
_cell.angle_gamma   90.00
#
_symmetry.space_group_name_H-M   'P 1'
#
loop_
_entity.id
_entity.type
_entity.pdbx_description
1 polymer ?
#
loop_
_entity_poly.entity_id
_entity_poly.type
_entity_poly.pdbx_seq_one_letter_code
_entity_poly.pdbx_strand_id
1 'polypeptide(L)'
;MISSFESLSNELFFEIFEYLSPCDMFRSFINVNNLFNRIIYSYPLHLNFRSISRLEFDYICYNLRPKQVISLILSDETIPYQVHLFKKYFPFFKNEFINLQSLTLIEMFDDIIDLPESVRYLEIRKFDTYKNFGFNFDELLEQQAKYLIHLKIDRIGLLNSLNTQFPNLTHLTIDGGFSPNEDCYIRWSDQYKNIDIISIFKHLNSSITHLYLFIDKENQHMKINLEQFSHCLIHLTLHFVEDIIVSFQSIEEYLINLHNLTHLTIQTTGKNDLIDGNQWKKFLLTTNIIKFNFKFQLLNINEDESILLKSFRSSFWLKEKHFYVGYCYDEYNKKTLIYSIPRFRLNHINYPSSNFPYKTTAPSDIQEKLFNKNKIDFLFIDIDKFQTPPISRFTQVKSLIYYGSTLMPLDILKTILDLNQIEELDVCSIRSLSRHELQSCHLFCF
;
A
#
# COMPACT_ATOMS: atom_id res chain seq x y z
N MET A 1 47.94 -13.24 13.99
CA MET A 1 47.15 -12.63 15.07
C MET A 1 45.71 -12.63 14.60
N ILE A 2 44.86 -13.46 15.20
CA ILE A 2 43.41 -13.44 14.96
C ILE A 2 42.90 -12.21 15.71
N SER A 3 42.26 -11.28 15.01
CA SER A 3 41.66 -10.11 15.70
C SER A 3 40.51 -10.59 16.60
N SER A 4 40.26 -9.94 17.73
CA SER A 4 39.12 -10.29 18.62
C SER A 4 37.76 -10.24 17.92
N PHE A 5 37.71 -9.57 16.76
CA PHE A 5 36.53 -9.48 15.91
C PHE A 5 36.26 -10.79 15.16
N GLU A 6 37.30 -11.55 14.77
CA GLU A 6 37.15 -12.86 14.11
C GLU A 6 36.68 -13.97 15.07
N SER A 7 36.68 -13.72 16.38
CA SER A 7 36.12 -14.66 17.38
C SER A 7 34.63 -14.44 17.68
N LEU A 8 33.99 -13.44 17.06
CA LEU A 8 32.55 -13.25 17.20
C LEU A 8 31.79 -14.39 16.50
N SER A 9 30.60 -14.70 17.02
CA SER A 9 29.75 -15.73 16.43
C SER A 9 29.11 -15.24 15.13
N ASN A 10 28.73 -16.15 14.24
CA ASN A 10 28.13 -15.79 12.95
C ASN A 10 26.82 -15.01 13.12
N GLU A 11 26.07 -15.30 14.18
CA GLU A 11 24.81 -14.67 14.52
C GLU A 11 24.97 -13.16 14.75
N LEU A 12 26.04 -12.75 15.45
CA LEU A 12 26.32 -11.33 15.66
C LEU A 12 26.62 -10.60 14.35
N PHE A 13 27.27 -11.27 13.39
CA PHE A 13 27.46 -10.69 12.06
C PHE A 13 26.15 -10.57 11.30
N PHE A 14 25.25 -11.54 11.43
CA PHE A 14 23.94 -11.47 10.79
C PHE A 14 23.11 -10.32 11.38
N GLU A 15 23.12 -10.12 12.70
CA GLU A 15 22.51 -8.95 13.33
C GLU A 15 23.11 -7.64 12.80
N ILE A 16 24.43 -7.55 12.61
CA ILE A 16 25.07 -6.38 12.01
C ILE A 16 24.58 -6.17 10.57
N PHE A 17 24.48 -7.24 9.79
CA PHE A 17 24.07 -7.17 8.38
C PHE A 17 22.63 -6.71 8.19
N GLU A 18 21.74 -6.90 9.18
CA GLU A 18 20.37 -6.36 9.15
C GLU A 18 20.35 -4.82 9.06
N TYR A 19 21.40 -4.14 9.53
CA TYR A 19 21.51 -2.68 9.50
C TYR A 19 22.27 -2.14 8.29
N LEU A 20 22.80 -3.02 7.41
CA LEU A 20 23.63 -2.63 6.27
C LEU A 20 22.91 -2.87 4.95
N SER A 21 23.16 -1.99 3.98
CA SER A 21 22.76 -2.29 2.60
C SER A 21 23.61 -3.45 2.05
N PRO A 22 23.10 -4.23 1.07
CA PRO A 22 23.91 -5.26 0.42
C PRO A 22 25.21 -4.71 -0.20
N CYS A 23 25.19 -3.47 -0.69
CA CYS A 23 26.38 -2.80 -1.23
C CYS A 23 27.42 -2.55 -0.14
N ASP A 24 27.00 -1.97 0.99
CA ASP A 24 27.88 -1.67 2.13
C ASP A 24 28.43 -2.94 2.76
N MET A 25 27.58 -3.97 2.90
CA MET A 25 27.99 -5.28 3.39
C MET A 25 29.09 -5.88 2.50
N PHE A 26 28.88 -5.88 1.18
CA PHE A 26 29.88 -6.40 0.24
C PHE A 26 31.17 -5.59 0.25
N ARG A 27 31.11 -4.26 0.23
CA ARG A 27 32.31 -3.41 0.28
C ARG A 27 33.10 -3.55 1.58
N SER A 28 32.40 -3.73 2.70
CA SER A 28 33.02 -3.72 4.02
C SER A 28 33.64 -5.06 4.38
N PHE A 29 33.06 -6.18 3.92
CA PHE A 29 33.43 -7.50 4.42
C PHE A 29 33.96 -8.48 3.36
N ILE A 30 33.67 -8.28 2.07
CA ILE A 30 34.21 -9.17 1.02
C ILE A 30 35.72 -8.97 0.89
N ASN A 31 36.45 -10.07 0.74
CA ASN A 31 37.91 -10.13 0.58
C ASN A 31 38.71 -9.58 1.77
N VAL A 32 38.07 -9.33 2.91
CA VAL A 32 38.78 -9.00 4.17
C VAL A 32 39.53 -10.23 4.69
N ASN A 33 38.84 -11.35 4.85
CA ASN A 33 39.44 -12.66 5.15
C ASN A 33 38.48 -13.81 4.75
N ASN A 34 38.97 -15.06 4.86
CA ASN A 34 38.18 -16.25 4.52
C ASN A 34 36.95 -16.45 5.41
N LEU A 35 37.01 -16.06 6.68
CA LEU A 35 35.90 -16.17 7.61
C LEU A 35 34.75 -15.25 7.18
N PHE A 36 35.03 -13.97 6.93
CA PHE A 36 34.03 -13.00 6.47
C PHE A 36 33.43 -13.39 5.13
N ASN A 37 34.25 -13.82 4.17
CA ASN A 37 33.76 -14.35 2.91
C ASN A 37 32.76 -15.50 3.16
N ARG A 38 33.08 -16.46 4.03
CA ARG A 38 32.17 -17.56 4.36
C ARG A 38 30.87 -17.07 4.99
N ILE A 39 30.96 -16.13 5.93
CA ILE A 39 29.79 -15.59 6.65
C ILE A 39 28.87 -14.84 5.68
N ILE A 40 29.41 -13.90 4.91
CA ILE A 40 28.65 -13.13 3.90
C ILE A 40 27.96 -14.07 2.92
N TYR A 41 28.69 -15.06 2.39
CA TYR A 41 28.14 -15.98 1.39
C TYR A 41 27.15 -17.00 1.96
N SER A 42 27.02 -17.09 3.29
CA SER A 42 25.99 -17.87 3.97
C SER A 42 24.79 -17.03 4.39
N TYR A 43 24.89 -15.71 4.32
CA TYR A 43 23.85 -14.79 4.77
C TYR A 43 22.69 -14.72 3.77
N PRO A 44 21.44 -14.91 4.20
CA PRO A 44 20.27 -14.79 3.33
C PRO A 44 20.05 -13.34 2.89
N LEU A 45 20.02 -13.11 1.58
CA LEU A 45 19.87 -11.77 0.99
C LEU A 45 18.45 -11.47 0.53
N HIS A 46 18.01 -10.27 0.89
CA HIS A 46 16.83 -9.60 0.35
C HIS A 46 17.30 -8.41 -0.49
N LEU A 47 17.25 -8.56 -1.81
CA LEU A 47 17.76 -7.57 -2.74
C LEU A 47 16.62 -6.69 -3.27
N ASN A 48 16.80 -5.38 -3.16
CA ASN A 48 15.90 -4.41 -3.75
C ASN A 48 16.67 -3.48 -4.69
N PHE A 49 16.48 -3.66 -5.99
CA PHE A 49 17.13 -2.86 -7.02
C PHE A 49 16.24 -1.75 -7.59
N ARG A 50 15.10 -1.45 -6.96
CA ARG A 50 14.16 -0.45 -7.48
C ARG A 50 14.77 0.95 -7.62
N SER A 51 15.54 1.38 -6.64
CA SER A 51 16.08 2.75 -6.55
C SER A 51 17.60 2.76 -6.38
N ILE A 52 18.29 1.81 -7.00
CA ILE A 52 19.75 1.67 -6.91
C ILE A 52 20.45 2.42 -8.03
N SER A 53 21.67 2.92 -7.78
CA SER A 53 22.50 3.46 -8.86
C SER A 53 23.05 2.34 -9.75
N ARG A 54 23.37 2.66 -11.01
CA ARG A 54 23.93 1.67 -11.95
C ARG A 54 25.23 1.04 -11.44
N LEU A 55 26.11 1.85 -10.87
CA LEU A 55 27.41 1.40 -10.36
C LEU A 55 27.25 0.40 -9.21
N GLU A 56 26.32 0.66 -8.30
CA GLU A 56 26.06 -0.24 -7.18
C GLU A 56 25.37 -1.53 -7.62
N PHE A 57 24.43 -1.44 -8.58
CA PHE A 57 23.83 -2.61 -9.21
C PHE A 57 24.89 -3.54 -9.81
N ASP A 58 25.78 -2.99 -10.65
CA ASP A 58 26.86 -3.75 -11.28
C ASP A 58 27.82 -4.36 -10.24
N TYR A 59 28.17 -3.58 -9.21
CA TYR A 59 29.03 -4.04 -8.12
C TYR A 59 28.40 -5.20 -7.32
N ILE A 60 27.12 -5.10 -6.98
CA ILE A 60 26.40 -6.16 -6.28
C ILE A 60 26.34 -7.40 -7.16
N CYS A 61 25.90 -7.28 -8.41
CA CYS A 61 25.78 -8.40 -9.34
C CYS A 61 27.11 -9.14 -9.54
N TYR A 62 28.24 -8.42 -9.61
CA TYR A 62 29.57 -9.02 -9.75
C TYR A 62 29.99 -9.87 -8.53
N ASN A 63 29.57 -9.49 -7.32
CA ASN A 63 29.97 -10.15 -6.08
C ASN A 63 28.91 -11.13 -5.53
N LEU A 64 27.72 -11.14 -6.12
CA LEU A 64 26.58 -11.90 -5.65
C LEU A 64 26.77 -13.40 -5.89
N ARG A 65 26.41 -14.21 -4.88
CA ARG A 65 26.16 -15.64 -5.04
C ARG A 65 24.67 -15.90 -5.14
N PRO A 66 24.15 -16.37 -6.29
CA PRO A 66 22.71 -16.58 -6.49
C PRO A 66 22.00 -17.38 -5.40
N LYS A 67 22.64 -18.43 -4.88
CA LYS A 67 22.08 -19.32 -3.85
C LYS A 67 21.74 -18.62 -2.52
N GLN A 68 22.30 -17.44 -2.25
CA GLN A 68 22.05 -16.73 -1.00
C GLN A 68 20.79 -15.83 -1.09
N VAL A 69 20.25 -15.60 -2.29
CA VAL A 69 19.13 -14.66 -2.51
C VAL A 69 17.79 -15.34 -2.23
N ILE A 70 17.02 -14.77 -1.29
CA ILE A 70 15.70 -15.27 -0.89
C ILE A 70 14.58 -14.37 -1.45
N SER A 71 14.84 -13.08 -1.59
CA SER A 71 13.90 -12.11 -2.16
C SER A 71 14.61 -11.18 -3.13
N LEU A 72 13.97 -10.90 -4.27
CA LEU A 72 14.51 -10.04 -5.31
C LEU A 72 13.43 -9.09 -5.83
N ILE A 73 13.77 -7.81 -5.90
CA ILE A 73 12.97 -6.78 -6.57
C ILE A 73 13.80 -6.23 -7.73
N LEU A 74 13.28 -6.38 -8.95
CA LEU A 74 13.83 -5.80 -10.16
C LEU A 74 12.88 -4.73 -10.69
N SER A 75 13.45 -3.62 -11.19
CA SER A 75 12.68 -2.53 -11.76
C SER A 75 13.44 -1.82 -12.86
N ASP A 76 12.78 -1.60 -13.99
CA ASP A 76 13.35 -0.75 -15.05
C ASP A 76 12.95 0.74 -14.89
N GLU A 77 12.31 1.13 -13.77
CA GLU A 77 11.90 2.52 -13.47
C GLU A 77 13.11 3.49 -13.45
N THR A 78 14.23 3.05 -12.86
CA THR A 78 15.42 3.89 -12.64
C THR A 78 16.59 3.53 -13.56
N ILE A 79 16.79 2.24 -13.83
CA ILE A 79 17.79 1.73 -14.74
C ILE A 79 17.05 1.05 -15.90
N PRO A 80 16.99 1.66 -17.09
CA PRO A 80 16.36 1.02 -18.24
C PRO A 80 16.95 -0.37 -18.51
N TYR A 81 16.09 -1.36 -18.75
CA TYR A 81 16.46 -2.75 -19.03
C TYR A 81 17.28 -3.41 -17.90
N GLN A 82 17.07 -3.00 -16.64
CA GLN A 82 17.68 -3.62 -15.47
C GLN A 82 17.43 -5.13 -15.44
N VAL A 83 16.22 -5.58 -15.75
CA VAL A 83 15.84 -7.00 -15.78
C VAL A 83 16.74 -7.78 -16.76
N HIS A 84 16.95 -7.26 -17.95
CA HIS A 84 17.85 -7.87 -18.96
C HIS A 84 19.31 -7.82 -18.56
N LEU A 85 19.74 -6.72 -17.96
CA LEU A 85 21.11 -6.60 -17.45
C LEU A 85 21.35 -7.61 -16.32
N PHE A 86 20.37 -7.84 -15.45
CA PHE A 86 20.43 -8.88 -14.43
C PHE A 86 20.57 -10.27 -15.05
N LYS A 87 19.79 -10.58 -16.09
CA LYS A 87 19.92 -11.84 -16.84
C LYS A 87 21.30 -12.02 -17.49
N LYS A 88 21.95 -10.94 -17.94
CA LYS A 88 23.32 -11.03 -18.48
C LYS A 88 24.34 -11.44 -17.42
N TYR A 89 24.16 -10.99 -16.18
CA TYR A 89 24.99 -11.45 -15.05
C TYR A 89 24.68 -12.91 -14.67
N PHE A 90 23.42 -13.31 -14.77
CA PHE A 90 22.94 -14.62 -14.36
C PHE A 90 22.13 -15.32 -15.47
N PRO A 91 22.80 -15.82 -16.52
CA PRO A 91 22.12 -16.41 -17.68
C PRO A 91 21.36 -17.70 -17.33
N PHE A 92 21.70 -18.37 -16.23
CA PHE A 92 21.04 -19.59 -15.76
C PHE A 92 20.15 -19.33 -14.53
N PHE A 93 19.44 -18.20 -14.51
CA PHE A 93 18.67 -17.71 -13.36
C PHE A 93 17.87 -18.80 -12.64
N LYS A 94 17.05 -19.57 -13.36
CA LYS A 94 16.25 -20.69 -12.83
C LYS A 94 17.05 -21.71 -12.01
N ASN A 95 18.27 -22.03 -12.46
CA ASN A 95 19.11 -23.07 -11.86
C ASN A 95 20.05 -22.53 -10.79
N GLU A 96 20.32 -21.23 -10.79
CA GLU A 96 21.26 -20.60 -9.86
C GLU A 96 20.56 -20.03 -8.61
N PHE A 97 19.35 -19.49 -8.76
CA PHE A 97 18.55 -18.86 -7.71
C PHE A 97 17.61 -19.85 -7.00
N ILE A 98 18.12 -21.04 -6.67
CA ILE A 98 17.34 -22.17 -6.11
C ILE A 98 16.67 -21.90 -4.76
N ASN A 99 17.10 -20.85 -4.05
CA ASN A 99 16.55 -20.45 -2.75
C ASN A 99 15.64 -19.21 -2.85
N LEU A 100 15.42 -18.68 -4.05
CA LEU A 100 14.59 -17.50 -4.26
C LEU A 100 13.12 -17.86 -4.01
N GLN A 101 12.51 -17.22 -3.02
CA GLN A 101 11.13 -17.47 -2.61
C GLN A 101 10.17 -16.37 -3.09
N SER A 102 10.69 -15.14 -3.21
CA SER A 102 9.90 -13.95 -3.55
C SER A 102 10.54 -13.19 -4.70
N LEU A 103 9.75 -12.88 -5.72
CA LEU A 103 10.15 -12.04 -6.83
C LEU A 103 9.14 -10.92 -7.06
N THR A 104 9.62 -9.68 -7.12
CA THR A 104 8.83 -8.51 -7.54
C THR A 104 9.45 -7.93 -8.80
N LEU A 105 8.62 -7.72 -9.82
CA LEU A 105 8.99 -7.16 -11.11
C LEU A 105 8.19 -5.88 -11.34
N ILE A 106 8.87 -4.76 -11.62
CA ILE A 106 8.25 -3.44 -11.74
C ILE A 106 8.64 -2.80 -13.07
N GLU A 107 7.64 -2.48 -13.91
CA GLU A 107 7.84 -1.80 -15.19
C GLU A 107 8.89 -2.50 -16.06
N MET A 108 8.67 -3.78 -16.38
CA MET A 108 9.63 -4.55 -17.19
C MET A 108 9.50 -4.21 -18.68
N PHE A 109 10.64 -4.09 -19.37
CA PHE A 109 10.68 -3.90 -20.83
C PHE A 109 11.17 -5.10 -21.65
N ASP A 110 11.73 -6.13 -21.01
CA ASP A 110 12.40 -7.27 -21.67
C ASP A 110 11.80 -8.64 -21.31
N ASP A 111 12.24 -9.68 -22.03
CA ASP A 111 11.71 -11.05 -22.03
C ASP A 111 11.63 -11.74 -20.66
N ILE A 112 10.89 -12.86 -20.65
CA ILE A 112 10.54 -13.71 -19.50
C ILE A 112 11.77 -14.26 -18.78
N ILE A 113 11.85 -14.06 -17.46
CA ILE A 113 12.78 -14.80 -16.62
C ILE A 113 12.16 -16.16 -16.32
N ASP A 114 12.79 -17.24 -16.77
CA ASP A 114 12.48 -18.60 -16.31
C ASP A 114 12.64 -18.65 -14.78
N LEU A 115 11.55 -18.84 -14.05
CA LEU A 115 11.57 -18.77 -12.60
C LEU A 115 12.03 -20.08 -11.96
N PRO A 116 12.79 -20.01 -10.85
CA PRO A 116 13.08 -21.19 -10.06
C PRO A 116 11.81 -21.73 -9.41
N GLU A 117 11.75 -23.06 -9.27
CA GLU A 117 10.62 -23.75 -8.65
C GLU A 117 10.45 -23.41 -7.17
N SER A 118 11.39 -22.70 -6.55
CA SER A 118 11.32 -22.20 -5.18
C SER A 118 10.46 -20.94 -5.04
N VAL A 119 10.15 -20.23 -6.13
CA VAL A 119 9.36 -18.99 -6.04
C VAL A 119 7.92 -19.32 -5.64
N ARG A 120 7.51 -18.80 -4.48
CA ARG A 120 6.16 -18.96 -3.89
C ARG A 120 5.38 -17.65 -3.94
N TYR A 121 6.07 -16.52 -3.95
CA TYR A 121 5.51 -15.18 -4.04
C TYR A 121 5.96 -14.51 -5.34
N LEU A 122 5.00 -14.09 -6.16
CA LEU A 122 5.25 -13.33 -7.37
C LEU A 122 4.43 -12.04 -7.35
N GLU A 123 5.11 -10.92 -7.54
CA GLU A 123 4.49 -9.61 -7.71
C GLU A 123 4.91 -8.99 -9.04
N ILE A 124 3.94 -8.52 -9.82
CA ILE A 124 4.19 -7.86 -11.10
C ILE A 124 3.43 -6.53 -11.12
N ARG A 125 4.18 -5.43 -11.22
CA ARG A 125 3.64 -4.06 -11.22
C ARG A 125 3.95 -3.32 -12.51
N LYS A 126 3.07 -2.36 -12.83
CA LYS A 126 3.19 -1.42 -13.96
C LYS A 126 3.51 -2.10 -15.29
N PHE A 127 2.85 -3.23 -15.55
CA PHE A 127 3.03 -3.92 -16.81
C PHE A 127 2.27 -3.20 -17.92
N ASP A 128 2.99 -2.65 -18.90
CA ASP A 128 2.41 -1.99 -20.07
C ASP A 128 2.36 -2.97 -21.25
N THR A 129 1.19 -3.57 -21.47
CA THR A 129 0.94 -4.51 -22.58
C THR A 129 1.24 -3.90 -23.94
N TYR A 130 1.17 -2.58 -24.09
CA TYR A 130 1.42 -1.90 -25.38
C TYR A 130 2.90 -1.64 -25.64
N LYS A 131 3.76 -1.69 -24.62
CA LYS A 131 5.21 -1.60 -24.82
C LYS A 131 5.86 -2.98 -24.91
N ASN A 132 5.19 -3.99 -24.36
CA ASN A 132 5.73 -5.32 -24.15
C ASN A 132 5.15 -6.36 -25.13
N PHE A 133 5.07 -6.02 -26.43
CA PHE A 133 4.51 -6.90 -27.47
C PHE A 133 5.22 -8.26 -27.65
N GLY A 134 6.37 -8.48 -26.99
CA GLY A 134 7.10 -9.75 -27.02
C GLY A 134 6.95 -10.60 -25.75
N PHE A 135 6.38 -10.07 -24.67
CA PHE A 135 6.36 -10.77 -23.38
C PHE A 135 5.17 -11.72 -23.29
N ASN A 136 5.44 -13.03 -23.38
CA ASN A 136 4.44 -14.08 -23.15
C ASN A 136 4.19 -14.26 -21.64
N PHE A 137 3.48 -13.30 -21.05
CA PHE A 137 3.12 -13.31 -19.63
C PHE A 137 2.40 -14.59 -19.20
N ASP A 138 1.56 -15.11 -20.11
CA ASP A 138 0.83 -16.33 -19.88
C ASP A 138 1.79 -17.48 -19.61
N GLU A 139 2.78 -17.69 -20.49
CA GLU A 139 3.77 -18.75 -20.33
C GLU A 139 4.51 -18.68 -18.99
N LEU A 140 4.91 -17.49 -18.52
CA LEU A 140 5.53 -17.33 -17.21
C LEU A 140 4.62 -17.83 -16.08
N LEU A 141 3.35 -17.42 -16.10
CA LEU A 141 2.40 -17.82 -15.07
C LEU A 141 2.02 -19.28 -15.18
N GLU A 142 1.85 -19.82 -16.39
CA GLU A 142 1.54 -21.24 -16.61
C GLU A 142 2.65 -22.14 -16.07
N GLN A 143 3.92 -21.79 -16.32
CA GLN A 143 5.06 -22.52 -15.78
C GLN A 143 5.13 -22.47 -14.24
N GLN A 144 4.77 -21.33 -13.64
CA GLN A 144 4.88 -21.12 -12.20
C GLN A 144 3.61 -21.49 -11.42
N ALA A 145 2.47 -21.74 -12.08
CA ALA A 145 1.16 -21.87 -11.43
C ALA A 145 1.10 -22.95 -10.34
N LYS A 146 1.78 -24.09 -10.55
CA LYS A 146 1.85 -25.19 -9.56
C LYS A 146 2.62 -24.83 -8.29
N TYR A 147 3.41 -23.77 -8.31
CA TYR A 147 4.32 -23.39 -7.24
C TYR A 147 3.84 -22.16 -6.47
N LEU A 148 3.09 -21.26 -7.09
CA LEU A 148 2.66 -20.01 -6.45
C LEU A 148 1.72 -20.25 -5.27
N ILE A 149 2.01 -19.57 -4.17
CA ILE A 149 1.15 -19.44 -2.99
C ILE A 149 0.55 -18.03 -2.95
N HIS A 150 1.33 -17.03 -3.36
CA HIS A 150 0.93 -15.64 -3.42
C HIS A 150 1.17 -15.08 -4.83
N LEU A 151 0.14 -14.49 -5.40
CA LEU A 151 0.21 -13.77 -6.66
C LEU A 151 -0.33 -12.36 -6.47
N LYS A 152 0.49 -11.37 -6.80
CA LYS A 152 0.08 -9.98 -6.89
C LYS A 152 0.36 -9.45 -8.28
N ILE A 153 -0.67 -8.92 -8.94
CA ILE A 153 -0.54 -8.40 -10.28
C ILE A 153 -1.26 -7.07 -10.39
N ASP A 154 -0.72 -6.21 -11.22
CA ASP A 154 -1.44 -5.05 -11.68
C ASP A 154 -2.36 -5.47 -12.82
N ARG A 155 -3.63 -5.09 -12.72
CA ARG A 155 -4.70 -5.26 -13.69
C ARG A 155 -5.15 -6.69 -13.90
N ILE A 156 -6.46 -6.81 -14.04
CA ILE A 156 -7.13 -8.09 -14.23
C ILE A 156 -6.88 -8.69 -15.63
N GLY A 157 -6.63 -7.84 -16.62
CA GLY A 157 -6.43 -8.27 -18.02
C GLY A 157 -5.27 -9.24 -18.25
N LEU A 158 -4.29 -9.25 -17.33
CA LEU A 158 -3.17 -10.19 -17.37
C LEU A 158 -3.57 -11.64 -17.10
N LEU A 159 -4.76 -11.89 -16.53
CA LEU A 159 -5.23 -13.24 -16.25
C LEU A 159 -6.17 -13.79 -17.32
N ASN A 160 -6.60 -12.97 -18.28
CA ASN A 160 -7.67 -13.33 -19.22
C ASN A 160 -7.34 -14.49 -20.16
N SER A 161 -6.05 -14.61 -20.51
CA SER A 161 -5.53 -15.57 -21.46
C SER A 161 -5.03 -16.87 -20.80
N LEU A 162 -5.04 -16.92 -19.46
CA LEU A 162 -4.54 -18.08 -18.74
C LEU A 162 -5.51 -19.25 -18.84
N ASN A 163 -4.99 -20.38 -19.33
CA ASN A 163 -5.73 -21.65 -19.34
C ASN A 163 -5.25 -22.61 -18.24
N THR A 164 -4.45 -22.12 -17.30
CA THR A 164 -3.79 -22.94 -16.28
C THR A 164 -4.42 -22.75 -14.90
N GLN A 165 -4.48 -23.84 -14.13
CA GLN A 165 -4.95 -23.84 -12.74
C GLN A 165 -3.83 -23.52 -11.76
N PHE A 166 -4.18 -22.82 -10.67
CA PHE A 166 -3.26 -22.46 -9.59
C PHE A 166 -3.54 -23.28 -8.33
N PRO A 167 -3.06 -24.54 -8.23
CA PRO A 167 -3.48 -25.45 -7.16
C PRO A 167 -3.11 -24.96 -5.75
N ASN A 168 -1.97 -24.30 -5.60
CA ASN A 168 -1.43 -23.88 -4.30
C ASN A 168 -1.70 -22.41 -3.95
N LEU A 169 -2.35 -21.66 -4.84
CA LEU A 169 -2.57 -20.23 -4.67
C LEU A 169 -3.59 -19.97 -3.56
N THR A 170 -3.15 -19.30 -2.51
CA THR A 170 -3.98 -18.96 -1.35
C THR A 170 -4.24 -17.46 -1.24
N HIS A 171 -3.36 -16.64 -1.81
CA HIS A 171 -3.44 -15.18 -1.77
C HIS A 171 -3.38 -14.60 -3.17
N LEU A 172 -4.41 -13.87 -3.56
CA LEU A 172 -4.48 -13.17 -4.82
C LEU A 172 -4.74 -11.68 -4.59
N THR A 173 -3.89 -10.85 -5.18
CA THR A 173 -4.07 -9.39 -5.22
C THR A 173 -4.08 -8.94 -6.67
N ILE A 174 -5.22 -8.40 -7.10
CA ILE A 174 -5.35 -7.74 -8.39
C ILE A 174 -5.47 -6.24 -8.10
N ASP A 175 -4.40 -5.51 -8.36
CA ASP A 175 -4.32 -4.07 -8.10
C ASP A 175 -4.61 -3.26 -9.37
N GLY A 176 -4.97 -1.98 -9.20
CA GLY A 176 -5.41 -1.13 -10.30
C GLY A 176 -4.33 -0.69 -11.27
N GLY A 177 -3.05 -0.87 -10.91
CA GLY A 177 -1.91 -0.44 -11.71
C GLY A 177 -2.08 1.00 -12.23
N PHE A 178 -2.47 1.93 -11.34
CA PHE A 178 -2.56 3.35 -11.68
C PHE A 178 -1.15 3.92 -11.80
N SER A 179 -0.78 4.31 -13.03
CA SER A 179 0.24 5.34 -13.23
C SER A 179 -0.47 6.69 -13.18
N PRO A 180 -0.06 7.64 -12.32
CA PRO A 180 -0.69 8.96 -12.23
C PRO A 180 -0.50 9.84 -13.49
N ASN A 181 0.19 9.34 -14.52
CA ASN A 181 0.34 10.07 -15.77
C ASN A 181 -0.94 9.93 -16.62
N GLU A 182 -1.71 11.03 -16.67
CA GLU A 182 -3.00 11.17 -17.36
C GLU A 182 -2.96 10.80 -18.85
N ASP A 183 -1.79 10.80 -19.49
CA ASP A 183 -1.64 10.51 -20.93
C ASP A 183 -1.86 9.04 -21.32
N CYS A 184 -1.82 8.10 -20.37
CA CYS A 184 -2.08 6.69 -20.66
C CYS A 184 -3.57 6.32 -20.74
N TYR A 185 -4.46 7.16 -20.19
CA TYR A 185 -5.90 6.87 -20.12
C TYR A 185 -6.58 6.74 -21.49
N ILE A 186 -6.14 7.53 -22.46
CA ILE A 186 -6.84 7.68 -23.73
C ILE A 186 -6.61 6.45 -24.64
N ARG A 187 -5.49 5.73 -24.49
CA ARG A 187 -5.15 4.62 -25.39
C ARG A 187 -5.71 3.26 -24.97
N TRP A 188 -6.17 3.10 -23.73
CA TRP A 188 -6.47 1.79 -23.15
C TRP A 188 -7.95 1.42 -23.16
N SER A 189 -8.84 2.41 -23.24
CA SER A 189 -10.29 2.20 -23.06
C SER A 189 -11.00 1.37 -24.13
N ASP A 190 -10.41 1.12 -25.31
CA ASP A 190 -11.12 0.48 -26.42
C ASP A 190 -10.93 -1.05 -26.54
N GLN A 191 -9.88 -1.65 -25.96
CA GLN A 191 -9.60 -3.09 -26.12
C GLN A 191 -10.05 -3.96 -24.94
N TYR A 192 -10.32 -3.36 -23.77
CA TYR A 192 -10.62 -4.09 -22.54
C TYR A 192 -12.08 -4.00 -22.08
N LYS A 193 -13.00 -3.54 -22.94
CA LYS A 193 -14.43 -3.36 -22.61
C LYS A 193 -15.19 -4.62 -22.19
N ASN A 194 -14.59 -5.82 -22.26
CA ASN A 194 -15.26 -7.09 -21.95
C ASN A 194 -14.33 -8.09 -21.23
N ILE A 195 -13.64 -7.68 -20.16
CA ILE A 195 -12.93 -8.65 -19.32
C ILE A 195 -13.94 -9.46 -18.50
N ASP A 196 -14.13 -10.73 -18.84
CA ASP A 196 -14.99 -11.60 -18.03
C ASP A 196 -14.23 -12.10 -16.80
N ILE A 197 -14.34 -11.40 -15.67
CA ILE A 197 -13.75 -11.87 -14.39
C ILE A 197 -14.21 -13.29 -14.05
N ILE A 198 -15.42 -13.68 -14.48
CA ILE A 198 -15.95 -15.03 -14.25
C ILE A 198 -15.10 -16.06 -15.00
N SER A 199 -14.60 -15.76 -16.20
CA SER A 199 -13.71 -16.67 -16.93
C SER A 199 -12.37 -16.83 -16.20
N ILE A 200 -11.78 -15.73 -15.72
CA ILE A 200 -10.53 -15.77 -14.93
C ILE A 200 -10.72 -16.60 -13.67
N PHE A 201 -11.81 -16.34 -12.95
CA PHE A 201 -12.11 -17.00 -11.70
C PHE A 201 -12.31 -18.51 -11.90
N LYS A 202 -12.91 -18.97 -12.98
CA LYS A 202 -13.01 -20.42 -13.28
C LYS A 202 -11.65 -21.14 -13.31
N HIS A 203 -10.57 -20.44 -13.64
CA HIS A 203 -9.21 -21.00 -13.66
C HIS A 203 -8.49 -20.89 -12.31
N LEU A 204 -8.99 -20.05 -11.41
CA LEU A 204 -8.47 -19.95 -10.05
C LEU A 204 -9.01 -21.10 -9.19
N ASN A 205 -8.11 -21.75 -8.47
CA ASN A 205 -8.50 -22.83 -7.57
C ASN A 205 -9.37 -22.29 -6.41
N SER A 206 -10.20 -23.15 -5.84
CA SER A 206 -11.05 -22.82 -4.69
C SER A 206 -10.26 -22.59 -3.40
N SER A 207 -8.95 -22.83 -3.37
CA SER A 207 -8.10 -22.66 -2.17
C SER A 207 -7.76 -21.21 -1.81
N ILE A 208 -8.22 -20.21 -2.57
CA ILE A 208 -7.96 -18.80 -2.27
C ILE A 208 -8.65 -18.42 -0.93
N THR A 209 -7.82 -18.06 0.03
CA THR A 209 -8.24 -17.61 1.37
C THR A 209 -8.19 -16.10 1.52
N HIS A 210 -7.34 -15.42 0.74
CA HIS A 210 -7.17 -13.97 0.76
C HIS A 210 -7.29 -13.40 -0.65
N LEU A 211 -8.25 -12.50 -0.83
CA LEU A 211 -8.51 -11.84 -2.10
C LEU A 211 -8.51 -10.32 -1.92
N TYR A 212 -7.75 -9.63 -2.76
CA TYR A 212 -7.82 -8.18 -2.94
C TYR A 212 -8.17 -7.89 -4.40
N LEU A 213 -9.23 -7.13 -4.62
CA LEU A 213 -9.68 -6.70 -5.95
C LEU A 213 -9.74 -5.18 -6.00
N PHE A 214 -9.00 -4.62 -6.95
CA PHE A 214 -9.21 -3.27 -7.43
C PHE A 214 -10.14 -3.30 -8.66
N ILE A 215 -11.18 -2.49 -8.61
CA ILE A 215 -12.27 -2.47 -9.60
C ILE A 215 -12.32 -1.05 -10.17
N ASP A 216 -11.94 -0.92 -11.43
CA ASP A 216 -11.98 0.35 -12.16
C ASP A 216 -13.26 0.53 -12.97
N LYS A 217 -13.37 1.70 -13.60
CA LYS A 217 -14.53 2.10 -14.40
C LYS A 217 -14.78 1.18 -15.60
N GLU A 218 -13.74 0.60 -16.19
CA GLU A 218 -13.88 -0.35 -17.29
C GLU A 218 -14.53 -1.66 -16.80
N ASN A 219 -14.29 -1.98 -15.52
CA ASN A 219 -14.86 -3.13 -14.84
C ASN A 219 -16.20 -2.86 -14.12
N GLN A 220 -16.79 -1.65 -14.24
CA GLN A 220 -17.98 -1.25 -13.46
C GLN A 220 -19.26 -2.07 -13.77
N HIS A 221 -19.36 -2.61 -14.99
CA HIS A 221 -20.52 -3.42 -15.40
C HIS A 221 -20.38 -4.89 -15.01
N MET A 222 -19.27 -5.26 -14.37
CA MET A 222 -18.95 -6.65 -14.09
C MET A 222 -19.70 -7.13 -12.86
N LYS A 223 -20.47 -8.20 -13.03
CA LYS A 223 -21.02 -8.94 -11.90
C LYS A 223 -19.91 -9.81 -11.32
N ILE A 224 -19.35 -9.39 -10.19
CA ILE A 224 -18.34 -10.17 -9.49
C ILE A 224 -19.02 -11.40 -8.89
N ASN A 225 -18.79 -12.58 -9.47
CA ASN A 225 -19.25 -13.83 -8.87
C ASN A 225 -18.13 -14.44 -8.01
N LEU A 226 -18.31 -14.39 -6.68
CA LEU A 226 -17.37 -14.97 -5.71
C LEU A 226 -17.81 -16.34 -5.18
N GLU A 227 -18.86 -16.95 -5.74
CA GLU A 227 -19.44 -18.22 -5.26
C GLU A 227 -18.43 -19.36 -5.19
N GLN A 228 -17.50 -19.42 -6.14
CA GLN A 228 -16.45 -20.45 -6.17
C GLN A 228 -15.48 -20.38 -4.97
N PHE A 229 -15.40 -19.23 -4.29
CA PHE A 229 -14.57 -19.03 -3.11
C PHE A 229 -15.37 -19.10 -1.80
N SER A 230 -16.68 -19.36 -1.87
CA SER A 230 -17.62 -19.37 -0.73
C SER A 230 -17.14 -20.17 0.49
N HIS A 231 -16.47 -21.30 0.24
CA HIS A 231 -16.01 -22.23 1.27
C HIS A 231 -14.59 -21.98 1.78
N CYS A 232 -13.82 -21.07 1.18
CA CYS A 232 -12.40 -20.92 1.51
C CYS A 232 -11.99 -19.48 1.78
N LEU A 233 -12.73 -18.49 1.27
CA LEU A 233 -12.37 -17.09 1.41
C LEU A 233 -12.55 -16.62 2.85
N ILE A 234 -11.44 -16.24 3.49
CA ILE A 234 -11.37 -15.76 4.87
C ILE A 234 -11.25 -14.24 4.90
N HIS A 235 -10.51 -13.66 3.95
CA HIS A 235 -10.22 -12.24 3.85
C HIS A 235 -10.55 -11.68 2.47
N LEU A 236 -11.37 -10.64 2.43
CA LEU A 236 -11.73 -9.94 1.21
C LEU A 236 -11.47 -8.44 1.33
N THR A 237 -10.76 -7.89 0.35
CA THR A 237 -10.68 -6.44 0.13
C THR A 237 -11.26 -6.10 -1.23
N LEU A 238 -12.23 -5.19 -1.24
CA LEU A 238 -12.78 -4.61 -2.45
C LEU A 238 -12.43 -3.12 -2.49
N HIS A 239 -11.83 -2.68 -3.58
CA HIS A 239 -11.49 -1.29 -3.81
C HIS A 239 -12.06 -0.85 -5.15
N PHE A 240 -13.12 -0.05 -5.11
CA PHE A 240 -13.75 0.53 -6.29
C PHE A 240 -13.17 1.94 -6.53
N VAL A 241 -12.86 2.24 -7.80
CA VAL A 241 -12.43 3.59 -8.21
C VAL A 241 -13.54 4.61 -7.96
N GLU A 242 -13.14 5.86 -7.71
CA GLU A 242 -14.03 6.92 -7.24
C GLU A 242 -15.23 7.21 -8.16
N ASP A 243 -15.12 6.91 -9.45
CA ASP A 243 -16.17 7.12 -10.45
C ASP A 243 -17.27 6.04 -10.44
N ILE A 244 -17.05 4.92 -9.75
CA ILE A 244 -18.01 3.82 -9.67
C ILE A 244 -18.91 4.05 -8.45
N ILE A 245 -20.20 4.24 -8.71
CA ILE A 245 -21.19 4.42 -7.65
C ILE A 245 -21.76 3.06 -7.26
N VAL A 246 -21.39 2.58 -6.08
CA VAL A 246 -21.84 1.29 -5.55
C VAL A 246 -22.97 1.50 -4.53
N SER A 247 -23.91 0.55 -4.49
CA SER A 247 -24.99 0.50 -3.48
C SER A 247 -24.72 -0.59 -2.45
N PHE A 248 -25.34 -0.49 -1.27
CA PHE A 248 -25.26 -1.52 -0.24
C PHE A 248 -25.76 -2.87 -0.77
N GLN A 249 -26.91 -2.86 -1.46
CA GLN A 249 -27.51 -4.09 -2.01
C GLN A 249 -26.56 -4.81 -2.97
N SER A 250 -25.86 -4.08 -3.84
CA SER A 250 -24.88 -4.66 -4.77
C SER A 250 -23.75 -5.36 -4.02
N ILE A 251 -23.27 -4.77 -2.93
CA ILE A 251 -22.22 -5.38 -2.10
C ILE A 251 -22.76 -6.61 -1.38
N GLU A 252 -23.95 -6.51 -0.78
CA GLU A 252 -24.59 -7.62 -0.08
C GLU A 252 -24.76 -8.84 -1.00
N GLU A 253 -25.19 -8.63 -2.24
CA GLU A 253 -25.32 -9.69 -3.25
C GLU A 253 -23.98 -10.41 -3.53
N TYR A 254 -22.84 -9.71 -3.49
CA TYR A 254 -21.52 -10.33 -3.65
C TYR A 254 -21.07 -11.13 -2.43
N LEU A 255 -21.54 -10.75 -1.24
CA LEU A 255 -21.03 -11.29 0.01
C LEU A 255 -21.91 -12.39 0.62
N ILE A 256 -23.19 -12.48 0.24
CA ILE A 256 -24.17 -13.37 0.90
C ILE A 256 -23.77 -14.86 0.90
N ASN A 257 -23.02 -15.28 -0.13
CA ASN A 257 -22.56 -16.67 -0.28
C ASN A 257 -21.19 -16.94 0.36
N LEU A 258 -20.54 -15.94 0.97
CA LEU A 258 -19.19 -16.06 1.53
C LEU A 258 -19.21 -16.46 3.01
N HIS A 259 -19.62 -17.69 3.28
CA HIS A 259 -19.88 -18.15 4.65
C HIS A 259 -18.65 -18.16 5.56
N ASN A 260 -17.44 -18.34 5.01
CA ASN A 260 -16.20 -18.38 5.80
C ASN A 260 -15.51 -17.01 5.93
N LEU A 261 -16.12 -15.94 5.39
CA LEU A 261 -15.54 -14.62 5.43
C LEU A 261 -15.52 -14.07 6.87
N THR A 262 -14.32 -13.80 7.36
CA THR A 262 -14.09 -13.24 8.70
C THR A 262 -13.60 -11.80 8.65
N HIS A 263 -12.93 -11.42 7.56
CA HIS A 263 -12.33 -10.11 7.38
C HIS A 263 -12.81 -9.47 6.08
N LEU A 264 -13.43 -8.30 6.20
CA LEU A 264 -13.93 -7.54 5.07
C LEU A 264 -13.38 -6.12 5.11
N THR A 265 -12.79 -5.68 4.00
CA THR A 265 -12.38 -4.29 3.79
C THR A 265 -13.00 -3.76 2.50
N ILE A 266 -13.70 -2.63 2.57
CA ILE A 266 -14.32 -2.01 1.40
C ILE A 266 -13.90 -0.56 1.26
N GLN A 267 -13.42 -0.18 0.09
CA GLN A 267 -13.20 1.21 -0.28
C GLN A 267 -14.00 1.50 -1.55
N THR A 268 -14.91 2.47 -1.51
CA THR A 268 -15.77 2.78 -2.65
C THR A 268 -16.32 4.20 -2.60
N THR A 269 -16.73 4.72 -3.74
CA THR A 269 -17.74 5.78 -3.81
C THR A 269 -19.13 5.14 -3.85
N GLY A 270 -20.14 5.76 -3.23
CA GLY A 270 -21.49 5.23 -3.33
C GLY A 270 -22.58 6.16 -2.84
N LYS A 271 -23.77 5.58 -2.67
CA LYS A 271 -24.99 6.27 -2.26
C LYS A 271 -25.14 6.28 -0.72
N ASN A 272 -26.15 7.00 -0.24
CA ASN A 272 -26.43 7.15 1.20
C ASN A 272 -26.77 5.82 1.90
N ASP A 273 -27.14 4.78 1.16
CA ASP A 273 -27.41 3.46 1.74
C ASP A 273 -26.14 2.80 2.33
N LEU A 274 -24.95 3.08 1.77
CA LEU A 274 -23.68 2.55 2.28
C LEU A 274 -23.35 3.01 3.70
N ILE A 275 -23.96 4.09 4.18
CA ILE A 275 -23.66 4.67 5.49
C ILE A 275 -24.76 4.42 6.52
N ASP A 276 -25.71 3.54 6.22
CA ASP A 276 -26.64 3.06 7.21
C ASP A 276 -25.99 1.97 8.09
N GLY A 277 -25.43 2.40 9.23
CA GLY A 277 -24.88 1.52 10.25
C GLY A 277 -25.88 0.50 10.80
N ASN A 278 -27.21 0.69 10.66
CA ASN A 278 -28.18 -0.35 11.04
C ASN A 278 -28.29 -1.46 9.99
N GLN A 279 -28.19 -1.12 8.70
CA GLN A 279 -28.14 -2.12 7.62
C GLN A 279 -26.89 -2.98 7.75
N TRP A 280 -25.73 -2.35 7.90
CA TRP A 280 -24.48 -3.07 8.16
C TRP A 280 -24.54 -3.91 9.43
N LYS A 281 -25.15 -3.40 10.52
CA LYS A 281 -25.34 -4.22 11.72
C LYS A 281 -26.15 -5.48 11.44
N LYS A 282 -27.29 -5.37 10.73
CA LYS A 282 -28.13 -6.53 10.38
C LYS A 282 -27.32 -7.56 9.59
N PHE A 283 -26.61 -7.12 8.56
CA PHE A 283 -25.76 -7.96 7.72
C PHE A 283 -24.60 -8.61 8.51
N LEU A 284 -23.93 -7.87 9.38
CA LEU A 284 -22.83 -8.39 10.20
C LEU A 284 -23.31 -9.39 11.27
N LEU A 285 -24.57 -9.33 11.69
CA LEU A 285 -25.17 -10.32 12.59
C LEU A 285 -25.52 -11.64 11.90
N THR A 286 -25.68 -11.64 10.57
CA THR A 286 -25.98 -12.83 9.77
C THR A 286 -24.74 -13.46 9.14
N THR A 287 -23.55 -12.94 9.42
CA THR A 287 -22.29 -13.39 8.82
C THR A 287 -21.24 -13.70 9.89
N ASN A 288 -20.14 -14.33 9.49
CA ASN A 288 -19.00 -14.65 10.38
C ASN A 288 -17.96 -13.52 10.45
N ILE A 289 -18.32 -12.31 9.99
CA ILE A 289 -17.38 -11.19 9.88
C ILE A 289 -17.05 -10.63 11.26
N ILE A 290 -15.80 -10.85 11.67
CA ILE A 290 -15.24 -10.36 12.93
C ILE A 290 -14.53 -9.02 12.76
N LYS A 291 -13.99 -8.74 11.57
CA LYS A 291 -13.30 -7.48 11.25
C LYS A 291 -13.93 -6.85 10.01
N PHE A 292 -14.47 -5.64 10.20
CA PHE A 292 -15.05 -4.86 9.11
C PHE A 292 -14.38 -3.49 9.06
N ASN A 293 -13.66 -3.23 7.96
CA ASN A 293 -13.08 -1.93 7.69
C ASN A 293 -13.73 -1.34 6.44
N PHE A 294 -13.91 -0.02 6.43
CA PHE A 294 -14.45 0.63 5.26
C PHE A 294 -13.95 2.06 5.09
N LYS A 295 -13.97 2.53 3.84
CA LYS A 295 -13.76 3.91 3.44
C LYS A 295 -14.77 4.25 2.35
N PHE A 296 -15.82 4.95 2.72
CA PHE A 296 -16.92 5.34 1.83
C PHE A 296 -16.83 6.80 1.49
N GLN A 297 -16.77 7.08 0.19
CA GLN A 297 -16.87 8.40 -0.36
C GLN A 297 -18.28 8.63 -0.90
N LEU A 298 -18.87 9.76 -0.58
CA LEU A 298 -20.25 10.07 -0.91
C LEU A 298 -20.30 11.38 -1.67
N LEU A 299 -21.11 11.39 -2.73
CA LEU A 299 -21.29 12.53 -3.61
C LEU A 299 -22.54 13.32 -3.19
N ASN A 300 -22.40 14.63 -3.04
CA ASN A 300 -23.51 15.58 -2.89
C ASN A 300 -24.48 15.30 -1.72
N ILE A 301 -23.94 14.89 -0.56
CA ILE A 301 -24.75 14.75 0.65
C ILE A 301 -24.86 16.11 1.35
N ASN A 302 -26.10 16.61 1.47
CA ASN A 302 -26.46 17.81 2.24
C ASN A 302 -27.06 17.46 3.61
N GLU A 303 -26.66 16.33 4.18
CA GLU A 303 -27.12 15.90 5.50
C GLU A 303 -26.11 16.32 6.58
N ASP A 304 -26.65 16.64 7.75
CA ASP A 304 -25.86 16.93 8.95
C ASP A 304 -25.08 15.67 9.37
N GLU A 305 -23.78 15.82 9.61
CA GLU A 305 -22.87 14.78 10.10
C GLU A 305 -23.39 13.98 11.30
N SER A 306 -24.16 14.62 12.19
CA SER A 306 -24.70 14.02 13.40
C SER A 306 -25.75 12.97 13.05
N ILE A 307 -26.44 13.17 11.92
CA ILE A 307 -27.38 12.23 11.33
C ILE A 307 -26.60 11.07 10.70
N LEU A 308 -25.57 11.36 9.90
CA LEU A 308 -24.75 10.36 9.20
C LEU A 308 -24.07 9.39 10.17
N LEU A 309 -23.53 9.90 11.28
CA LEU A 309 -22.85 9.08 12.29
C LEU A 309 -23.81 8.43 13.30
N LYS A 310 -25.10 8.82 13.32
CA LYS A 310 -26.06 8.38 14.35
C LYS A 310 -26.19 6.86 14.41
N SER A 311 -26.28 6.21 13.24
CA SER A 311 -26.44 4.76 13.11
C SER A 311 -25.23 3.97 13.64
N PHE A 312 -24.03 4.57 13.63
CA PHE A 312 -22.78 3.99 14.12
C PHE A 312 -22.51 4.22 15.62
N ARG A 313 -23.42 4.90 16.34
CA ARG A 313 -23.28 5.15 17.79
C ARG A 313 -23.96 4.10 18.68
N SER A 314 -24.48 3.02 18.10
CA SER A 314 -25.13 1.97 18.89
C SER A 314 -24.13 1.15 19.72
N SER A 315 -24.60 0.45 20.75
CA SER A 315 -23.77 -0.42 21.60
C SER A 315 -23.03 -1.49 20.79
N PHE A 316 -23.66 -1.98 19.73
CA PHE A 316 -23.08 -2.94 18.80
C PHE A 316 -21.76 -2.43 18.23
N TRP A 317 -21.73 -1.21 17.70
CA TRP A 317 -20.52 -0.63 17.11
C TRP A 317 -19.47 -0.29 18.17
N LEU A 318 -19.89 0.38 19.24
CA LEU A 318 -18.95 0.98 20.21
C LEU A 318 -18.42 0.01 21.27
N LYS A 319 -19.26 -0.92 21.73
CA LYS A 319 -18.96 -1.82 22.87
C LYS A 319 -18.70 -3.25 22.44
N GLU A 320 -19.47 -3.78 21.49
CA GLU A 320 -19.32 -5.18 21.07
C GLU A 320 -18.22 -5.33 20.01
N LYS A 321 -18.24 -4.48 18.98
CA LYS A 321 -17.26 -4.54 17.87
C LYS A 321 -16.05 -3.65 18.07
N HIS A 322 -16.13 -2.62 18.92
CA HIS A 322 -15.10 -1.58 19.06
C HIS A 322 -14.72 -0.93 17.72
N PHE A 323 -15.70 -0.75 16.84
CA PHE A 323 -15.52 -0.15 15.52
C PHE A 323 -15.93 1.31 15.58
N TYR A 324 -14.92 2.17 15.51
CA TYR A 324 -15.10 3.61 15.47
C TYR A 324 -15.15 4.09 14.04
N VAL A 325 -15.97 5.12 13.80
CA VAL A 325 -16.19 5.70 12.49
C VAL A 325 -15.76 7.16 12.54
N GLY A 326 -14.96 7.57 11.56
CA GLY A 326 -14.56 8.96 11.32
C GLY A 326 -15.36 9.56 10.18
N TYR A 327 -15.50 10.89 10.23
CA TYR A 327 -16.14 11.72 9.23
C TYR A 327 -15.18 12.84 8.82
N CYS A 328 -15.13 13.13 7.52
CA CYS A 328 -14.42 14.27 6.96
C CYS A 328 -15.17 14.78 5.73
N TYR A 329 -15.33 16.10 5.59
CA TYR A 329 -15.92 16.72 4.41
C TYR A 329 -14.84 17.41 3.58
N ASP A 330 -14.53 16.89 2.40
CA ASP A 330 -13.65 17.55 1.46
C ASP A 330 -14.38 18.73 0.80
N GLU A 331 -14.11 19.95 1.28
CA GLU A 331 -14.70 21.18 0.75
C GLU A 331 -14.33 21.43 -0.72
N TYR A 332 -13.13 21.03 -1.14
CA TYR A 332 -12.63 21.29 -2.49
C TYR A 332 -13.37 20.42 -3.51
N ASN A 333 -13.46 19.13 -3.21
CA ASN A 333 -14.15 18.18 -4.10
C ASN A 333 -15.64 18.03 -3.80
N LYS A 334 -16.16 18.71 -2.77
CA LYS A 334 -17.54 18.58 -2.26
C LYS A 334 -17.92 17.11 -1.99
N LYS A 335 -16.98 16.37 -1.39
CA LYS A 335 -17.11 14.94 -1.12
C LYS A 335 -17.18 14.71 0.38
N THR A 336 -18.10 13.86 0.80
CA THR A 336 -18.15 13.39 2.19
C THR A 336 -17.41 12.07 2.30
N LEU A 337 -16.51 11.95 3.26
CA LEU A 337 -15.77 10.74 3.56
C LEU A 337 -16.19 10.19 4.92
N ILE A 338 -16.63 8.93 4.94
CA ILE A 338 -16.92 8.18 6.17
C ILE A 338 -16.05 6.94 6.18
N TYR A 339 -15.33 6.69 7.28
CA TYR A 339 -14.32 5.64 7.29
C TYR A 339 -14.13 4.98 8.66
N SER A 340 -13.72 3.73 8.66
CA SER A 340 -13.41 2.97 9.87
C SER A 340 -12.04 3.35 10.45
N ILE A 341 -11.98 3.51 11.77
CA ILE A 341 -10.80 3.87 12.54
C ILE A 341 -10.31 2.63 13.33
N PRO A 342 -8.99 2.39 13.43
CA PRO A 342 -7.90 3.25 12.97
C PRO A 342 -7.46 3.02 11.53
N ARG A 343 -8.01 1.99 10.84
CA ARG A 343 -7.49 1.49 9.56
C ARG A 343 -7.32 2.57 8.48
N PHE A 344 -8.28 3.48 8.37
CA PHE A 344 -8.30 4.55 7.37
C PHE A 344 -8.19 5.95 8.01
N ARG A 345 -7.61 6.03 9.22
CA ARG A 345 -7.35 7.32 9.86
C ARG A 345 -6.51 8.20 8.93
N LEU A 346 -6.91 9.45 8.78
CA LEU A 346 -6.15 10.45 8.05
C LEU A 346 -4.83 10.73 8.80
N ASN A 347 -3.72 10.54 8.09
CA ASN A 347 -2.34 10.89 8.49
C ASN A 347 -1.90 12.25 7.92
N HIS A 348 -2.76 12.89 7.11
CA HIS A 348 -2.64 14.25 6.61
C HIS A 348 -3.72 15.11 7.27
N ILE A 349 -3.32 16.11 8.06
CA ILE A 349 -4.23 16.93 8.85
C ILE A 349 -4.15 18.39 8.39
N ASN A 350 -5.29 18.98 8.05
CA ASN A 350 -5.42 20.42 7.80
C ASN A 350 -5.90 21.12 9.07
N TYR A 351 -5.10 22.06 9.60
CA TYR A 351 -5.32 22.73 10.87
C TYR A 351 -5.13 24.26 10.78
N PRO A 352 -6.10 25.08 11.20
CA PRO A 352 -7.46 24.73 11.55
C PRO A 352 -8.24 24.49 10.26
N SER A 353 -9.09 23.48 10.25
CA SER A 353 -10.06 23.27 9.18
C SER A 353 -11.44 23.08 9.78
N SER A 354 -12.48 23.33 8.99
CA SER A 354 -13.89 23.04 9.34
C SER A 354 -14.10 21.58 9.74
N ASN A 355 -13.23 20.68 9.27
CA ASN A 355 -13.24 19.26 9.58
C ASN A 355 -12.49 18.88 10.85
N PHE A 356 -11.73 19.80 11.47
CA PHE A 356 -10.92 19.50 12.64
C PHE A 356 -11.49 20.18 13.91
N PRO A 357 -11.64 19.45 15.04
CA PRO A 357 -11.29 18.05 15.25
C PRO A 357 -12.17 17.11 14.41
N TYR A 358 -11.56 16.03 13.89
CA TYR A 358 -12.28 15.06 13.08
C TYR A 358 -13.44 14.47 13.87
N LYS A 359 -14.63 14.55 13.28
CA LYS A 359 -15.84 14.09 13.94
C LYS A 359 -15.87 12.58 13.87
N THR A 360 -16.09 11.96 15.02
CA THR A 360 -16.00 10.50 15.13
C THR A 360 -16.92 9.97 16.21
N THR A 361 -17.22 8.68 16.11
CA THR A 361 -17.90 7.91 17.16
C THR A 361 -16.95 7.41 18.26
N ALA A 362 -15.63 7.61 18.10
CA ALA A 362 -14.65 7.25 19.12
C ALA A 362 -14.84 8.06 20.42
N PRO A 363 -14.72 7.44 21.60
CA PRO A 363 -14.57 8.13 22.88
C PRO A 363 -13.41 9.14 22.89
N SER A 364 -13.50 10.19 23.70
CA SER A 364 -12.54 11.31 23.71
C SER A 364 -11.10 10.89 24.03
N ASP A 365 -10.92 9.93 24.94
CA ASP A 365 -9.61 9.36 25.28
C ASP A 365 -8.97 8.63 24.08
N ILE A 366 -9.79 7.94 23.29
CA ILE A 366 -9.35 7.27 22.06
C ILE A 366 -9.05 8.30 20.96
N GLN A 367 -9.86 9.35 20.83
CA GLN A 367 -9.62 10.43 19.86
C GLN A 367 -8.27 11.11 20.09
N GLU A 368 -7.96 11.47 21.32
CA GLU A 368 -6.69 12.12 21.67
C GLU A 368 -5.50 11.21 21.29
N LYS A 369 -5.58 9.92 21.63
CA LYS A 369 -4.55 8.95 21.27
C LYS A 369 -4.39 8.86 19.75
N LEU A 370 -5.50 8.75 19.02
CA LEU A 370 -5.49 8.51 17.59
C LEU A 370 -5.04 9.72 16.78
N PHE A 371 -5.56 10.91 17.07
CA PHE A 371 -5.36 12.10 16.24
C PHE A 371 -4.24 13.01 16.72
N ASN A 372 -3.90 12.98 18.02
CA ASN A 372 -2.91 13.91 18.59
C ASN A 372 -1.59 13.23 18.98
N LYS A 373 -1.64 11.95 19.38
CA LYS A 373 -0.46 11.22 19.88
C LYS A 373 0.19 10.28 18.87
N ASN A 374 -0.56 9.77 17.90
CA ASN A 374 0.01 8.93 16.86
C ASN A 374 0.71 9.76 15.79
N LYS A 375 1.71 9.15 15.13
CA LYS A 375 2.42 9.71 13.98
C LYS A 375 1.48 10.31 12.93
N ILE A 376 1.67 11.59 12.63
CA ILE A 376 1.06 12.35 11.56
C ILE A 376 2.17 12.57 10.54
N ASP A 377 1.93 12.14 9.31
CA ASP A 377 2.94 12.29 8.26
C ASP A 377 2.98 13.75 7.80
N PHE A 378 1.83 14.41 7.68
CA PHE A 378 1.76 15.80 7.24
C PHE A 378 0.74 16.60 8.04
N LEU A 379 1.19 17.69 8.64
CA LEU A 379 0.34 18.68 9.28
C LEU A 379 0.39 19.98 8.47
N PHE A 380 -0.73 20.36 7.87
CA PHE A 380 -0.89 21.58 7.11
C PHE A 380 -1.46 22.64 8.05
N ILE A 381 -0.73 23.75 8.24
CA ILE A 381 -1.15 24.87 9.06
C ILE A 381 -1.50 26.06 8.19
N ASP A 382 -2.78 26.45 8.21
CA ASP A 382 -3.30 27.64 7.52
C ASP A 382 -3.48 28.77 8.55
N ILE A 383 -2.49 29.68 8.60
CA ILE A 383 -2.45 30.75 9.61
C ILE A 383 -3.64 31.68 9.47
N ASP A 384 -4.03 31.98 8.24
CA ASP A 384 -5.06 32.99 7.94
C ASP A 384 -6.44 32.53 8.46
N LYS A 385 -6.58 31.24 8.79
CA LYS A 385 -7.79 30.65 9.38
C LYS A 385 -7.79 30.56 10.91
N PHE A 386 -6.72 30.95 11.60
CA PHE A 386 -6.73 30.97 13.07
C PHE A 386 -7.58 32.11 13.60
N GLN A 387 -8.77 31.77 14.09
CA GLN A 387 -9.65 32.70 14.79
C GLN A 387 -9.72 32.43 16.31
N THR A 388 -9.25 31.26 16.77
CA THR A 388 -9.36 30.79 18.16
C THR A 388 -8.07 30.11 18.63
N PRO A 389 -7.81 30.07 19.96
CA PRO A 389 -6.65 29.39 20.51
C PRO A 389 -6.68 27.88 20.19
N PRO A 390 -5.51 27.26 20.05
CA PRO A 390 -5.42 25.91 19.54
C PRO A 390 -6.00 24.87 20.51
N ILE A 391 -6.91 24.05 19.98
CA ILE A 391 -7.70 23.06 20.73
C ILE A 391 -6.93 21.73 20.90
N SER A 392 -5.83 21.51 20.19
CA SER A 392 -5.12 20.23 20.18
C SER A 392 -3.61 20.41 20.07
N ARG A 393 -2.88 19.50 20.74
CA ARG A 393 -1.42 19.42 20.71
C ARG A 393 -0.98 18.14 19.99
N PHE A 394 -0.35 18.26 18.84
CA PHE A 394 0.22 17.16 18.06
C PHE A 394 1.63 16.83 18.52
N THR A 395 1.87 15.59 18.92
CA THR A 395 3.15 15.20 19.54
C THR A 395 4.10 14.44 18.61
N GLN A 396 3.61 13.95 17.47
CA GLN A 396 4.42 13.18 16.51
C GLN A 396 4.07 13.63 15.09
N VAL A 397 4.65 14.75 14.65
CA VAL A 397 4.43 15.29 13.30
C VAL A 397 5.72 15.12 12.52
N LYS A 398 5.70 14.33 11.45
CA LYS A 398 6.88 14.11 10.59
C LYS A 398 7.17 15.36 9.76
N SER A 399 6.19 15.81 8.98
CA SER A 399 6.33 16.95 8.08
C SER A 399 5.32 18.03 8.43
N LEU A 400 5.79 19.25 8.66
CA LEU A 400 4.97 20.44 8.91
C LEU A 400 4.96 21.30 7.66
N ILE A 401 3.78 21.61 7.14
CA ILE A 401 3.62 22.48 5.98
C ILE A 401 2.84 23.73 6.37
N TYR A 402 3.45 24.88 6.16
CA TYR A 402 2.93 26.19 6.53
C TYR A 402 2.38 26.94 5.32
N TYR A 403 1.19 27.51 5.45
CA TYR A 403 0.59 28.42 4.47
C TYR A 403 -0.04 29.62 5.18
N GLY A 404 0.08 30.81 4.58
CA GLY A 404 -0.58 32.00 5.08
C GLY A 404 0.11 33.31 4.69
N SER A 405 -0.49 34.43 5.08
CA SER A 405 0.01 35.76 4.79
C SER A 405 1.21 36.20 5.64
N THR A 406 1.43 35.57 6.80
CA THR A 406 2.46 35.93 7.80
C THR A 406 3.07 34.67 8.43
N LEU A 407 4.02 34.80 9.35
CA LEU A 407 4.51 33.68 10.19
C LEU A 407 3.76 33.67 11.54
N MET A 408 3.43 32.47 12.01
CA MET A 408 2.86 32.32 13.36
C MET A 408 3.97 32.48 14.42
N PRO A 409 3.72 33.20 15.52
CA PRO A 409 4.66 33.25 16.64
C PRO A 409 5.03 31.85 17.14
N LEU A 410 6.33 31.64 17.38
CA LEU A 410 6.87 30.33 17.77
C LEU A 410 6.22 29.78 19.04
N ASP A 411 5.88 30.66 20.00
CA ASP A 411 5.23 30.24 21.25
C ASP A 411 3.83 29.66 21.00
N ILE A 412 3.08 30.22 20.04
CA ILE A 412 1.78 29.66 19.63
C ILE A 412 2.02 28.32 18.92
N LEU A 413 2.99 28.24 18.04
CA LEU A 413 3.30 26.99 17.34
C LEU A 413 3.67 25.85 18.31
N LYS A 414 4.47 26.17 19.34
CA LYS A 414 4.81 25.25 20.43
C LYS A 414 3.61 24.80 21.26
N THR A 415 2.50 25.53 21.26
CA THR A 415 1.26 25.06 21.90
C THR A 415 0.52 24.03 21.04
N ILE A 416 0.66 24.13 19.71
CA ILE A 416 0.00 23.26 18.73
C ILE A 416 0.77 21.97 18.51
N LEU A 417 2.10 21.99 18.53
CA LEU A 417 2.88 20.79 18.27
C LEU A 417 4.23 20.73 18.97
N ASP A 418 4.78 19.52 19.07
CA ASP A 418 6.15 19.28 19.50
C ASP A 418 7.14 19.50 18.35
N LEU A 419 7.83 20.65 18.37
CA LEU A 419 8.79 21.04 17.35
C LEU A 419 9.98 20.09 17.23
N ASN A 420 10.32 19.36 18.30
CA ASN A 420 11.49 18.47 18.31
C ASN A 420 11.27 17.17 17.51
N GLN A 421 10.04 16.92 17.08
CA GLN A 421 9.66 15.69 16.38
C GLN A 421 9.49 15.90 14.87
N ILE A 422 9.65 17.14 14.39
CA ILE A 422 9.51 17.49 12.98
C ILE A 422 10.81 17.12 12.26
N GLU A 423 10.69 16.30 11.22
CA GLU A 423 11.79 15.93 10.33
C GLU A 423 11.85 16.88 9.12
N GLU A 424 10.70 17.39 8.67
CA GLU A 424 10.58 18.21 7.46
C GLU A 424 9.72 19.45 7.72
N LEU A 425 10.22 20.62 7.36
CA LEU A 425 9.47 21.88 7.39
C LEU A 425 9.38 22.47 5.97
N ASP A 426 8.17 22.66 5.49
CA ASP A 426 7.88 23.34 4.24
C ASP A 426 7.08 24.62 4.51
N VAL A 427 7.54 25.73 3.96
CA VAL A 427 6.93 27.06 4.13
C VAL A 427 6.44 27.52 2.77
N CYS A 428 5.22 27.11 2.44
CA CYS A 428 4.60 27.38 1.16
C CYS A 428 3.90 28.75 1.16
N SER A 429 4.35 29.63 0.27
CA SER A 429 3.71 30.92 -0.06
C SER A 429 3.50 31.91 1.10
N ILE A 430 4.54 32.24 1.86
CA ILE A 430 4.49 33.44 2.71
C ILE A 430 4.76 34.67 1.83
N ARG A 431 3.69 35.41 1.51
CA ARG A 431 3.75 36.60 0.63
C ARG A 431 4.57 37.76 1.21
N SER A 432 5.01 37.67 2.47
CA SER A 432 5.60 38.77 3.24
C SER A 432 6.94 38.44 3.91
N LEU A 433 7.71 37.43 3.46
CA LEU A 433 9.03 37.18 4.04
C LEU A 433 9.99 38.33 3.72
N SER A 434 10.19 39.21 4.70
CA SER A 434 11.33 40.12 4.69
C SER A 434 12.61 39.31 4.93
N ARG A 435 13.73 39.69 4.31
CA ARG A 435 15.03 38.97 4.43
C ARG A 435 15.51 38.77 5.88
N HIS A 436 14.99 39.54 6.84
CA HIS A 436 15.32 39.41 8.26
C HIS A 436 14.62 38.24 8.96
N GLU A 437 13.43 37.82 8.52
CA GLU A 437 12.65 36.74 9.16
C GLU A 437 13.12 35.34 8.75
N LEU A 438 13.77 35.23 7.58
CA LEU A 438 14.41 33.99 7.12
C LEU A 438 15.61 33.58 7.99
N GLN A 439 16.33 34.54 8.60
CA GLN A 439 17.47 34.23 9.48
C GLN A 439 17.05 33.57 10.80
N SER A 440 15.82 33.82 11.26
CA SER A 440 15.25 33.13 12.43
C SER A 440 14.75 31.71 12.12
N CYS A 441 14.43 31.40 10.86
CA CYS A 441 14.00 30.06 10.44
C CYS A 441 15.17 29.11 10.15
N HIS A 442 16.35 29.63 9.79
CA HIS A 442 17.56 28.83 9.55
C HIS A 442 18.11 28.10 10.80
N LEU A 443 17.52 28.29 11.97
CA LEU A 443 17.86 27.56 13.20
C LEU A 443 17.19 26.17 13.31
N PHE A 444 16.39 25.73 12.33
CA PHE A 444 15.58 24.51 12.40
C PHE A 444 15.92 23.44 11.34
N CYS A 445 17.11 23.45 10.75
CA CYS A 445 17.61 22.29 10.00
C CYS A 445 18.74 21.62 10.78
N PHE A 446 18.41 20.56 11.53
CA PHE A 446 19.34 19.54 12.02
C PHE A 446 18.73 18.17 11.89
#